data_AF-A0A6F9BIT0-F1
#
_entry.id   AF-A0A6F9BIT0-F1
#
_cell.length_a   1.000
_cell.length_b   1.000
_cell.length_c   1.000
_cell.angle_alpha   90.00
_cell.angle_beta   90.00
_cell.angle_gamma   90.00
#
_symmetry.space_group_name_H-M   'P 1'
#
loop_
_entity.id
_entity.type
_entity.pdbx_description
1 polymer ?
#
loop_
_entity_poly.entity_id
_entity_poly.type
_entity_poly.pdbx_seq_one_letter_code
_entity_poly.pdbx_strand_id
1 'polypeptide(L)'
;SFGDSKSQNTEVMRTLIQIVSRCDVCVFVCVFQIVSRCDVCLLQEVRDTKQKAMPLLMTALNRIGSVTVTDQYQYPDMLPGDEDAFSREPFIVRLHTPKT
;
A
#
# COMPACT_ATOMS: atom_id res chain seq x y z
N SER A 1 -25.14 -16.89 1.37
CA SER A 1 -25.17 -15.55 0.74
C SER A 1 -24.98 -15.68 -0.76
N PHE A 2 -25.45 -14.72 -1.57
CA PHE A 2 -25.16 -14.66 -3.01
C PHE A 2 -23.65 -14.79 -3.32
N GLY A 3 -22.80 -14.33 -2.40
CA GLY A 3 -21.34 -14.47 -2.48
C GLY A 3 -20.82 -15.91 -2.35
N ASP A 4 -21.45 -16.77 -1.54
CA ASP A 4 -20.96 -18.14 -1.28
C ASP A 4 -21.18 -19.06 -2.49
N SER A 5 -22.31 -18.91 -3.18
CA SER A 5 -22.62 -19.69 -4.39
C SER A 5 -21.70 -19.31 -5.57
N LYS A 6 -21.27 -18.04 -5.61
CA LYS A 6 -20.33 -17.52 -6.61
C LYS A 6 -18.88 -17.87 -6.28
N SER A 7 -18.50 -17.91 -5.00
CA SER A 7 -17.14 -18.27 -4.57
C SER A 7 -16.81 -19.75 -4.76
N GLN A 8 -17.82 -20.62 -4.82
CA GLN A 8 -17.63 -22.02 -5.21
C GLN A 8 -17.42 -22.23 -6.72
N ASN A 9 -17.69 -21.21 -7.56
CA ASN A 9 -17.38 -21.28 -8.98
C ASN A 9 -15.89 -20.97 -9.20
N THR A 10 -15.10 -22.02 -9.39
CA THR A 10 -13.64 -21.95 -9.52
C THR A 10 -13.18 -21.08 -10.69
N GLU A 11 -13.95 -21.02 -11.79
CA GLU A 11 -13.62 -20.19 -12.96
C GLU A 11 -13.84 -18.70 -12.67
N VAL A 12 -14.95 -18.37 -12.02
CA VAL A 12 -15.26 -17.00 -11.58
C VAL A 12 -14.22 -16.54 -10.55
N MET A 13 -13.89 -17.35 -9.55
CA MET A 13 -12.87 -17.00 -8.57
C MET A 13 -11.48 -16.88 -9.19
N ARG A 14 -11.12 -17.75 -10.14
CA ARG A 14 -9.84 -17.64 -10.87
C ARG A 14 -9.77 -16.30 -11.62
N THR A 15 -10.84 -15.93 -12.30
CA THR A 15 -10.93 -14.66 -13.03
C THR A 15 -10.88 -13.47 -12.07
N LEU A 16 -11.62 -13.52 -10.96
CA LEU A 16 -11.57 -12.50 -9.92
C LEU A 16 -10.18 -12.37 -9.30
N ILE A 17 -9.49 -13.48 -9.02
CA ILE A 17 -8.11 -13.46 -8.52
C ILE A 17 -7.17 -12.83 -9.55
N GLN A 18 -7.32 -13.13 -10.84
CA GLN A 18 -6.51 -12.51 -11.89
C GLN A 18 -6.80 -11.01 -12.02
N ILE A 19 -8.06 -10.60 -11.95
CA ILE A 19 -8.45 -9.19 -11.99
C ILE A 19 -7.91 -8.46 -10.76
N VAL A 20 -8.18 -8.96 -9.56
CA VAL A 20 -7.69 -8.39 -8.29
C VAL A 20 -6.17 -8.32 -8.29
N SER A 21 -5.48 -9.40 -8.67
CA SER A 21 -4.01 -9.40 -8.74
C SER A 21 -3.48 -8.39 -9.76
N ARG A 22 -4.13 -8.23 -10.92
CA ARG A 22 -3.74 -7.20 -11.90
C ARG A 22 -4.04 -5.79 -11.37
N CYS A 23 -5.20 -5.58 -10.75
CA CYS A 23 -5.57 -4.32 -10.13
C CYS A 23 -4.58 -3.94 -9.02
N ASP A 24 -4.18 -4.88 -8.16
CA ASP A 24 -3.19 -4.66 -7.10
C ASP A 24 -1.84 -4.23 -7.70
N VAL A 25 -1.39 -4.88 -8.77
CA VAL A 25 -0.15 -4.50 -9.47
C VAL A 25 -0.28 -3.11 -10.10
N CYS A 26 -1.39 -2.82 -10.81
CA CYS A 26 -1.62 -1.50 -11.42
C CYS A 26 -1.70 -0.39 -10.37
N VAL A 27 -2.44 -0.63 -9.28
CA VAL A 27 -2.58 0.30 -8.15
C VAL A 27 -1.22 0.52 -7.51
N PHE A 28 -0.43 -0.54 -7.28
CA PHE A 28 0.92 -0.41 -6.74
C PHE A 28 1.82 0.42 -7.66
N VAL A 29 1.78 0.19 -8.97
CA VAL A 29 2.56 0.99 -9.95
C VAL A 29 2.13 2.46 -9.91
N CYS A 30 0.84 2.75 -9.85
CA CYS A 30 0.33 4.13 -9.75
C CYS A 30 0.78 4.79 -8.43
N VAL A 31 0.60 4.11 -7.30
CA VAL A 31 1.03 4.59 -5.98
C VAL A 31 2.54 4.84 -6.00
N PHE A 32 3.33 3.91 -6.53
CA PHE A 32 4.77 4.07 -6.70
C PHE A 32 5.13 5.31 -7.50
N GLN A 33 4.51 5.51 -8.67
CA GLN A 33 4.78 6.67 -9.52
C GLN A 33 4.41 7.99 -8.86
N ILE A 34 3.30 8.04 -8.12
CA ILE A 34 2.88 9.24 -7.39
C ILE A 34 3.87 9.53 -6.26
N VAL A 35 4.11 8.53 -5.41
CA VAL A 35 5.02 8.62 -4.27
C VAL A 35 6.41 9.05 -4.73
N SER A 36 6.88 8.52 -5.86
CA SER A 36 8.19 8.86 -6.40
C SER A 36 8.38 10.33 -6.81
N ARG A 37 7.29 11.08 -6.97
CA ARG A 37 7.31 12.50 -7.37
C ARG A 37 7.16 13.46 -6.19
N CYS A 38 6.92 12.93 -4.99
CA CYS A 38 6.70 13.72 -3.80
C CYS A 38 7.93 13.72 -2.91
N ASP A 39 8.21 14.84 -2.23
CA ASP A 39 9.27 14.90 -1.20
C ASP A 39 8.77 14.34 0.15
N VAL A 40 7.47 14.43 0.42
CA VAL A 40 6.82 13.88 1.62
C VAL A 40 5.48 13.26 1.22
N CYS A 41 5.21 12.04 1.70
CA CYS A 41 3.94 11.35 1.51
C CYS A 41 3.34 10.90 2.84
N LEU A 42 2.02 11.02 2.96
CA LEU A 42 1.22 10.32 3.96
C LEU A 42 0.58 9.10 3.27
N LEU A 43 0.95 7.90 3.70
CA LEU A 43 0.45 6.64 3.17
C LEU A 43 -0.40 5.94 4.21
N GLN A 44 -1.62 5.59 3.84
CA GLN A 44 -2.54 4.90 4.74
C GLN A 44 -2.96 3.58 4.14
N GLU A 45 -2.75 2.50 4.89
CA GLU A 45 -3.01 1.15 4.44
C GLU A 45 -4.32 0.64 5.05
N VAL A 46 -5.36 0.55 4.23
CA VAL A 46 -6.70 0.16 4.71
C VAL A 46 -6.86 -1.38 4.75
N ARG A 47 -6.14 -2.13 3.92
CA ARG A 47 -6.20 -3.60 3.87
C ARG A 47 -4.86 -4.23 3.50
N ASP A 48 -4.15 -4.75 4.51
CA ASP A 48 -3.04 -5.70 4.31
C ASP A 48 -2.80 -6.55 5.56
N THR A 49 -3.54 -7.64 5.72
CA THR A 49 -3.38 -8.54 6.87
C THR A 49 -1.95 -9.11 7.03
N LYS A 50 -1.09 -9.03 6.01
CA LYS A 50 0.27 -9.56 6.04
C LYS A 50 1.35 -8.52 6.35
N GLN A 51 1.00 -7.22 6.36
CA GLN A 51 1.94 -6.10 6.57
C GLN A 51 3.18 -6.16 5.66
N LYS A 52 2.98 -6.47 4.38
CA LYS A 52 4.03 -6.56 3.37
C LYS A 52 4.00 -5.41 2.38
N ALA A 53 2.88 -4.73 2.17
CA ALA A 53 2.77 -3.76 1.08
C ALA A 53 3.71 -2.56 1.30
N MET A 54 3.73 -2.00 2.51
CA MET A 54 4.63 -0.89 2.86
C MET A 54 6.12 -1.26 2.79
N PRO A 55 6.59 -2.37 3.41
CA PRO A 55 7.97 -2.83 3.23
C PRO A 55 8.38 -3.07 1.77
N LEU A 56 7.47 -3.63 0.96
CA LEU A 56 7.71 -3.85 -0.47
C LEU A 56 7.80 -2.54 -1.24
N LEU A 57 6.94 -1.57 -0.92
CA LEU A 57 6.98 -0.22 -1.52
C LEU A 57 8.30 0.49 -1.21
N MET A 58 8.75 0.48 0.05
CA MET A 58 10.04 1.08 0.44
C MET A 58 11.23 0.41 -0.27
N THR A 59 11.20 -0.93 -0.36
CA THR A 59 12.23 -1.69 -1.07
C THR A 59 12.25 -1.33 -2.56
N ALA A 60 11.08 -1.21 -3.19
CA ALA A 60 10.96 -0.85 -4.60
C ALA A 60 11.46 0.59 -4.86
N LEU A 61 11.12 1.55 -4.00
CA LEU A 61 11.54 2.95 -4.11
C LEU A 61 13.08 3.07 -4.06
N ASN A 62 13.69 2.45 -3.06
CA ASN A 62 15.15 2.48 -2.89
C ASN A 62 15.92 1.76 -4.01
N ARG A 63 15.31 0.77 -4.69
CA ARG A 63 15.98 0.00 -5.74
C ARG A 63 16.06 0.72 -7.09
N ILE A 64 15.06 1.55 -7.42
CA ILE A 64 14.94 2.16 -8.75
C ILE A 64 15.86 3.37 -8.91
N GLY A 65 16.47 3.86 -7.83
CA GLY A 65 17.50 4.91 -7.86
C GLY A 65 17.01 6.31 -8.24
N SER A 66 15.75 6.43 -8.67
CA SER A 66 15.08 7.71 -8.94
C SER A 66 14.72 8.47 -7.66
N VAL A 67 14.58 7.75 -6.53
CA VAL A 67 14.12 8.28 -5.25
C VAL A 67 14.78 7.51 -4.12
N THR A 68 15.18 8.21 -3.07
CA THR A 68 15.73 7.61 -1.86
C THR A 68 14.79 7.89 -0.68
N VAL A 69 14.39 6.85 0.06
CA VAL A 69 13.69 7.04 1.34
C VAL A 69 14.71 7.54 2.36
N THR A 70 14.50 8.75 2.88
CA THR A 70 15.42 9.39 3.84
C THR A 70 14.90 9.39 5.27
N ASP A 71 13.60 9.21 5.45
CA ASP A 71 12.98 9.12 6.76
C ASP A 71 11.64 8.41 6.67
N GLN A 72 11.22 7.80 7.78
CA GLN A 72 9.91 7.21 7.90
C GLN A 72 9.43 7.27 9.35
N TYR A 73 8.16 7.57 9.53
CA TYR A 73 7.51 7.60 10.84
C TYR A 73 6.15 6.91 10.74
N GLN A 74 5.91 5.95 11.62
CA GLN A 74 4.62 5.29 11.77
C GLN A 74 3.98 5.80 13.07
N TYR A 75 2.74 6.27 12.97
CA TYR A 75 2.00 6.70 14.16
C TYR A 75 1.77 5.51 15.11
N PRO A 76 1.87 5.72 16.44
CA PRO A 76 1.61 4.66 17.41
C PRO A 76 0.12 4.29 17.46
N ASP A 77 -0.18 3.00 17.28
CA ASP A 77 -1.53 2.42 17.18
C ASP A 77 -2.24 2.21 18.55
N MET A 78 -1.61 2.55 19.67
CA MET A 78 -2.11 2.23 21.03
C MET A 78 -2.30 3.47 21.90
N LEU A 79 -2.80 4.56 21.33
CA LEU A 79 -3.11 5.76 22.08
C LEU A 79 -4.41 5.52 22.90
N PRO A 80 -4.37 5.65 24.24
CA PRO A 80 -5.53 5.37 25.07
C PRO A 80 -6.63 6.42 24.84
N GLY A 81 -7.81 5.96 24.41
CA GLY A 81 -8.96 6.82 24.10
C GLY A 81 -9.14 7.16 22.63
N ASP A 82 -8.29 6.63 21.74
CA ASP A 82 -8.52 6.72 20.30
C ASP A 82 -9.59 5.71 19.86
N GLU A 83 -10.62 6.22 19.19
CA GLU A 83 -11.59 5.44 18.44
C GLU A 83 -11.20 5.55 16.98
N ASP A 84 -10.40 4.58 16.50
CA ASP A 84 -9.80 4.69 15.18
C ASP A 84 -10.88 4.72 14.08
N ALA A 85 -10.88 5.79 13.29
CA ALA A 85 -11.72 5.87 12.10
C ALA A 85 -11.31 4.85 11.01
N PHE A 86 -10.11 4.29 11.11
CA PHE A 86 -9.53 3.35 10.17
C PHE A 86 -8.84 2.20 10.90
N SER A 87 -8.69 1.05 10.24
CA SER A 87 -8.10 -0.13 10.87
C SER A 87 -6.58 -0.04 11.13
N ARG A 88 -5.92 1.05 10.72
CA ARG A 88 -4.47 1.27 10.83
C ARG A 88 -4.11 2.74 10.80
N GLU A 89 -3.10 3.09 11.61
CA GLU A 89 -2.42 4.37 11.58
C GLU A 89 -1.65 4.65 10.28
N PRO A 90 -1.56 5.93 9.87
CA PRO A 90 -0.83 6.33 8.67
C PRO A 90 0.69 6.27 8.86
N PHE A 91 1.37 6.10 7.73
CA PHE A 91 2.81 6.14 7.58
C PHE A 91 3.22 7.46 6.92
N ILE A 92 4.10 8.20 7.57
CA ILE A 92 4.77 9.36 6.98
C ILE A 92 6.09 8.88 6.39
N VAL A 93 6.33 9.20 5.13
CA VAL A 93 7.56 8.84 4.42
C VAL A 93 8.17 10.10 3.83
N ARG A 94 9.44 10.35 4.15
CA ARG A 94 10.23 11.42 3.53
C ARG A 94 11.12 10.83 2.45
N LEU A 95 10.97 11.39 1.26
CA LEU A 95 11.63 10.97 0.05
C LEU A 95 12.57 12.08 -0.40
N HIS A 96 13.73 11.69 -0.91
CA HIS A 96 14.64 12.59 -1.57
C HIS A 96 14.72 12.18 -3.03
N THR A 97 14.35 13.11 -3.91
CA THR A 97 14.60 12.99 -5.34
C THR A 97 15.81 13.86 -5.67
N PRO A 98 16.84 13.33 -6.35
CA PRO A 98 17.83 14.19 -6.99
C PRO A 98 17.07 15.06 -7.98
N LYS A 99 17.01 16.38 -7.74
CA LYS A 99 16.31 17.30 -8.65
C LYS A 99 16.87 17.08 -10.07
N THR A 100 15.98 16.75 -11.00
CA THR A 100 16.28 16.73 -12.45
C THR A 100 16.68 18.10 -12.93
#